data_AF-A0A4S2VEE1-F1
#
_entry.id   AF-A0A4S2VEE1-F1
#
_cell.length_a   1.000
_cell.length_b   1.000
_cell.length_c   1.000
_cell.angle_alpha   90.00
_cell.angle_beta   90.00
_cell.angle_gamma   90.00
#
_symmetry.space_group_name_H-M   'P 1'
#
loop_
_entity.id
_entity.type
_entity.pdbx_description
1 polymer ?
#
loop_
_entity_poly.entity_id
_entity_poly.type
_entity_poly.pdbx_seq_one_letter_code
_entity_poly.pdbx_strand_id
1 'polypeptide(L)'
;MTAALVAAGLGLSPSAASATEGPTKAVAPSPAKAGEAAAKTFRSPADRTVSTALPGSRSKAAVDHPGIAVAIEGRSFSAYGLELETRITGPDGVTLDVVVDWGDGKTEKTTLKGSGELAHGHTYAEVGSYTVKVTATDTAGAVQGANEIAFVTPGSKFTPHAPTRLLDTRDGTGTKAGKVAARGATRVKVAGNSGIPAGVEAVALNVTVTNTTAGGHITVWPGDKGSERPGTSNLNYTAGQSVPNLVIVPVGADGHVELFNGGWESVDLVADVTGYFTRTAASGYTSMTPARFVDTREGLGTAKGQLAGRAAFTTQIGDLRGVPKGITAVALNVTVTNPKEAGHLSVFPGGGQTPTASNLNFSAGQTVANSVIVPVGPDGRISVFNGGWAGTDVVVDVVGHYSKDGKAAYRPIGPWRTLDTRDPESSWWGGRLPARGYIPQWYSPDDHEGDEALVLNTTVTNTVDSGFLSVAPSPFPWLINDQPGAPVPPRPDSSSLNWTKGATVANLVQAGDGEHGIVHFWNQGWKDADLIVDLFGVYETD
;
A
#
# COMPACT_ATOMS: atom_id res chain seq x y z
N MET A 1 -57.48 -51.98 8.08
CA MET A 1 -57.87 -50.62 8.51
C MET A 1 -56.89 -49.64 7.91
N THR A 2 -57.43 -48.73 7.09
CA THR A 2 -56.94 -47.37 6.72
C THR A 2 -55.58 -47.25 6.00
N ALA A 3 -55.50 -47.12 4.65
CA ALA A 3 -55.87 -46.01 3.71
C ALA A 3 -54.81 -44.88 3.70
N ALA A 4 -54.36 -44.26 2.60
CA ALA A 4 -54.86 -44.07 1.21
C ALA A 4 -53.64 -43.78 0.29
N LEU A 5 -53.52 -44.34 -0.92
CA LEU A 5 -54.14 -44.00 -2.22
C LEU A 5 -53.58 -42.73 -2.90
N VAL A 6 -52.84 -43.00 -3.99
CA VAL A 6 -52.24 -42.11 -4.99
C VAL A 6 -53.29 -41.77 -6.05
N ALA A 7 -53.32 -40.53 -6.54
CA ALA A 7 -53.91 -40.21 -7.84
C ALA A 7 -53.23 -38.99 -8.47
N ALA A 8 -52.79 -39.16 -9.72
CA ALA A 8 -52.23 -38.15 -10.59
C ALA A 8 -53.33 -37.36 -11.33
N GLY A 9 -53.01 -36.15 -11.77
CA GLY A 9 -53.84 -35.39 -12.71
C GLY A 9 -53.08 -34.20 -13.28
N LEU A 10 -52.73 -34.28 -14.57
CA LEU A 10 -52.18 -33.20 -15.38
C LEU A 10 -53.31 -32.46 -16.10
N GLY A 11 -53.18 -31.13 -16.16
CA GLY A 11 -53.59 -30.31 -17.32
C GLY A 11 -54.80 -29.39 -17.10
N LEU A 12 -54.54 -28.07 -17.15
CA LEU A 12 -55.26 -27.06 -17.94
C LEU A 12 -54.69 -25.65 -17.65
N SER A 13 -54.27 -24.95 -18.69
CA SER A 13 -53.90 -23.52 -18.68
C SER A 13 -55.17 -22.65 -18.79
N PRO A 14 -55.21 -21.47 -18.13
CA PRO A 14 -55.53 -20.26 -18.89
C PRO A 14 -54.88 -18.95 -18.38
N SER A 15 -54.59 -18.07 -19.35
CA SER A 15 -54.76 -16.60 -19.36
C SER A 15 -53.96 -15.68 -18.41
N ALA A 16 -53.59 -14.53 -19.00
CA ALA A 16 -52.79 -13.43 -18.47
C ALA A 16 -53.40 -12.67 -17.26
N ALA A 17 -52.52 -12.18 -16.37
CA ALA A 17 -52.72 -10.97 -15.58
C ALA A 17 -51.38 -10.41 -15.05
N SER A 18 -51.13 -9.15 -15.41
CA SER A 18 -50.55 -8.04 -14.63
C SER A 18 -49.44 -8.31 -13.59
N ALA A 19 -48.36 -7.52 -13.75
CA ALA A 19 -47.28 -7.29 -12.82
C ALA A 19 -47.73 -7.14 -11.35
N THR A 20 -47.01 -7.83 -10.47
CA THR A 20 -46.74 -7.39 -9.10
C THR A 20 -45.26 -7.61 -8.86
N GLU A 21 -44.55 -6.53 -8.49
CA GLU A 21 -43.14 -6.54 -8.12
C GLU A 21 -42.91 -7.57 -7.00
N GLY A 22 -42.16 -8.63 -7.32
CA GLY A 22 -41.59 -9.52 -6.31
C GLY A 22 -40.50 -8.78 -5.52
N PRO A 23 -40.21 -9.19 -4.28
CA PRO A 23 -39.33 -8.45 -3.39
C PRO A 23 -37.97 -8.28 -4.06
N THR A 24 -37.56 -7.02 -4.21
CA THR A 24 -36.23 -6.65 -4.65
C THR A 24 -35.23 -7.39 -3.76
N LYS A 25 -34.46 -8.29 -4.38
CA LYS A 25 -33.25 -8.84 -3.74
C LYS A 25 -32.45 -7.64 -3.25
N ALA A 26 -32.18 -7.61 -1.96
CA ALA A 26 -31.24 -6.65 -1.39
C ALA A 26 -29.94 -6.77 -2.19
N VAL A 27 -29.66 -5.74 -2.98
CA VAL A 27 -28.33 -5.51 -3.52
C VAL A 27 -27.42 -5.45 -2.30
N ALA A 28 -26.42 -6.33 -2.26
CA ALA A 28 -25.40 -6.28 -1.22
C ALA A 28 -24.92 -4.83 -1.09
N PRO A 29 -24.80 -4.28 0.13
CA PRO A 29 -24.26 -2.94 0.27
C PRO A 29 -22.91 -2.88 -0.44
N SER A 30 -22.72 -1.87 -1.30
CA SER A 30 -21.39 -1.48 -1.78
C SER A 30 -20.41 -1.55 -0.61
N PRO A 31 -19.21 -2.12 -0.77
CA PRO A 31 -18.18 -1.99 0.24
C PRO A 31 -18.04 -0.50 0.55
N ALA A 32 -18.15 -0.17 1.83
CA ALA A 32 -18.07 1.20 2.29
C ALA A 32 -16.84 1.90 1.71
N LYS A 33 -17.00 3.18 1.30
CA LYS A 33 -15.91 4.14 1.12
C LYS A 33 -15.16 4.35 2.44
N ALA A 34 -14.46 3.33 2.91
CA ALA A 34 -13.91 3.27 4.26
C ALA A 34 -12.42 2.91 4.27
N GLY A 35 -11.70 3.25 3.21
CA GLY A 35 -10.23 3.25 3.17
C GLY A 35 -9.65 4.55 2.60
N GLU A 36 -10.46 5.61 2.43
CA GLU A 36 -9.91 6.89 2.01
C GLU A 36 -8.94 7.39 3.09
N ALA A 37 -7.65 7.49 2.76
CA ALA A 37 -6.76 8.38 3.49
C ALA A 37 -7.51 9.71 3.61
N ALA A 38 -7.71 10.23 4.84
CA ALA A 38 -8.49 11.45 5.05
C ALA A 38 -8.04 12.50 4.02
N ALA A 39 -8.96 12.84 3.09
CA ALA A 39 -8.63 13.70 1.97
C ALA A 39 -7.98 14.97 2.51
N LYS A 40 -6.76 15.29 2.04
CA LYS A 40 -6.10 16.52 2.49
C LYS A 40 -6.90 17.68 1.93
N THR A 41 -7.49 18.46 2.82
CA THR A 41 -8.25 19.66 2.44
C THR A 41 -7.33 20.88 2.39
N PHE A 42 -7.43 21.66 1.32
CA PHE A 42 -6.71 22.91 1.12
C PHE A 42 -7.72 24.03 0.99
N ARG A 43 -7.51 25.18 1.63
CA ARG A 43 -8.51 26.25 1.66
C ARG A 43 -7.86 27.62 1.53
N SER A 44 -8.45 28.48 0.70
CA SER A 44 -8.19 29.92 0.70
C SER A 44 -9.53 30.67 0.74
N PRO A 45 -9.83 31.41 1.83
CA PRO A 45 -11.09 32.12 1.96
C PRO A 45 -11.17 33.34 1.03
N ALA A 46 -12.41 33.83 0.82
CA ALA A 46 -12.72 34.89 -0.14
C ALA A 46 -12.03 36.24 0.15
N ASP A 47 -11.73 36.54 1.41
CA ASP A 47 -11.01 37.74 1.85
C ASP A 47 -9.54 37.78 1.39
N ARG A 48 -8.98 36.64 0.95
CA ARG A 48 -7.66 36.58 0.32
C ARG A 48 -7.65 36.90 -1.18
N THR A 49 -8.80 37.27 -1.75
CA THR A 49 -8.90 37.64 -3.16
C THR A 49 -8.10 38.90 -3.45
N VAL A 50 -7.22 38.82 -4.45
CA VAL A 50 -6.47 39.96 -4.98
C VAL A 50 -7.21 40.53 -6.18
N SER A 51 -7.73 41.76 -6.05
CA SER A 51 -8.40 42.48 -7.14
C SER A 51 -7.41 43.31 -7.94
N THR A 52 -7.47 43.21 -9.28
CA THR A 52 -6.61 43.96 -10.20
C THR A 52 -7.39 44.47 -11.41
N ALA A 53 -6.99 45.63 -11.94
CA ALA A 53 -7.54 46.16 -13.19
C ALA A 53 -6.88 45.51 -14.41
N LEU A 54 -7.64 45.30 -15.50
CA LEU A 54 -7.12 44.72 -16.73
C LEU A 54 -6.17 45.69 -17.48
N PRO A 55 -5.14 45.18 -18.19
CA PRO A 55 -4.20 46.01 -18.94
C PRO A 55 -4.89 46.90 -19.98
N GLY A 56 -4.56 48.20 -19.99
CA GLY A 56 -5.15 49.18 -20.91
C GLY A 56 -6.40 49.90 -20.40
N SER A 57 -6.90 49.53 -19.21
CA SER A 57 -7.95 50.28 -18.50
C SER A 57 -7.48 51.70 -18.16
N ARG A 58 -8.21 52.71 -18.65
CA ARG A 58 -7.99 54.14 -18.30
C ARG A 58 -8.75 54.56 -17.04
N SER A 59 -9.52 53.67 -16.43
CA SER A 59 -10.39 53.99 -15.30
C SER A 59 -9.76 53.57 -13.97
N LYS A 60 -9.95 54.42 -12.95
CA LYS A 60 -9.80 54.08 -11.51
C LYS A 60 -10.84 53.01 -11.06
N ALA A 61 -11.27 52.11 -11.95
CA ALA A 61 -12.45 51.24 -11.76
C ALA A 61 -12.29 50.19 -10.66
N ALA A 62 -11.09 49.96 -10.13
CA ALA A 62 -10.91 49.11 -8.94
C ALA A 62 -11.58 49.68 -7.67
N VAL A 63 -11.93 50.97 -7.64
CA VAL A 63 -12.45 51.65 -6.44
C VAL A 63 -13.99 51.57 -6.32
N ASP A 64 -14.73 51.39 -7.42
CA ASP A 64 -16.21 51.41 -7.44
C ASP A 64 -16.87 50.12 -8.01
N HIS A 65 -16.10 49.10 -8.38
CA HIS A 65 -16.66 47.82 -8.84
C HIS A 65 -17.18 46.99 -7.65
N PRO A 66 -18.41 46.43 -7.68
CA PRO A 66 -18.80 45.42 -6.70
C PRO A 66 -17.76 44.30 -6.74
N GLY A 67 -17.10 44.07 -5.61
CA GLY A 67 -15.88 43.27 -5.56
C GLY A 67 -16.11 41.84 -6.01
N ILE A 68 -15.30 41.38 -6.97
CA ILE A 68 -15.17 39.96 -7.27
C ILE A 68 -14.43 39.32 -6.09
N ALA A 69 -15.04 38.34 -5.45
CA ALA A 69 -14.43 37.55 -4.39
C ALA A 69 -14.43 36.07 -4.77
N VAL A 70 -13.28 35.41 -4.59
CA VAL A 70 -13.05 34.02 -4.95
C VAL A 70 -12.61 33.27 -3.70
N ALA A 71 -13.40 32.31 -3.23
CA ALA A 71 -12.99 31.33 -2.23
C ALA A 71 -12.68 30.00 -2.92
N ILE A 72 -11.67 29.29 -2.40
CA ILE A 72 -11.18 28.03 -2.94
C ILE A 72 -11.16 27.00 -1.81
N GLU A 73 -11.75 25.83 -2.07
CA GLU A 73 -11.58 24.61 -1.27
C GLU A 73 -11.13 23.48 -2.20
N GLY A 74 -10.04 22.80 -1.86
CA GLY A 74 -9.49 21.68 -2.62
C GLY A 74 -9.46 20.40 -1.78
N ARG A 75 -9.72 19.25 -2.38
CA ARG A 75 -9.69 17.92 -1.76
C ARG A 75 -8.96 16.94 -2.66
N SER A 76 -7.94 16.26 -2.13
CA SER A 76 -7.26 15.21 -2.89
C SER A 76 -8.10 13.94 -2.98
N PHE A 77 -8.20 13.32 -4.16
CA PHE A 77 -8.94 12.07 -4.34
C PHE A 77 -8.06 10.86 -4.71
N SER A 78 -6.87 11.06 -5.29
CA SER A 78 -5.86 10.03 -5.55
C SER A 78 -4.46 10.50 -5.16
N ALA A 79 -3.42 9.69 -5.44
CA ALA A 79 -2.02 10.06 -5.30
C ALA A 79 -1.67 11.31 -6.10
N TYR A 80 -2.37 11.55 -7.20
CA TYR A 80 -2.15 12.67 -8.12
C TYR A 80 -3.30 13.67 -8.11
N GLY A 81 -4.54 13.23 -7.88
CA GLY A 81 -5.75 14.01 -8.16
C GLY A 81 -6.13 15.07 -7.12
N LEU A 82 -6.68 16.18 -7.61
CA LEU A 82 -7.30 17.25 -6.83
C LEU A 82 -8.70 17.55 -7.38
N GLU A 83 -9.70 17.51 -6.51
CA GLU A 83 -11.01 18.11 -6.72
C GLU A 83 -11.00 19.53 -6.13
N LEU A 84 -11.51 20.50 -6.87
CA LEU A 84 -11.49 21.93 -6.53
C LEU A 84 -12.91 22.48 -6.55
N GLU A 85 -13.41 22.87 -5.38
CA GLU A 85 -14.62 23.65 -5.23
C GLU A 85 -14.25 25.13 -5.13
N THR A 86 -14.85 25.95 -5.99
CA THR A 86 -14.65 27.39 -6.00
C THR A 86 -15.98 28.09 -5.77
N ARG A 87 -16.01 29.04 -4.84
CA ARG A 87 -17.18 29.90 -4.60
C ARG A 87 -16.83 31.31 -5.01
N ILE A 88 -17.57 31.83 -5.99
CA ILE A 88 -17.34 33.15 -6.56
C ILE A 88 -18.53 34.05 -6.20
N THR A 89 -18.22 35.20 -5.62
CA THR A 89 -19.17 36.30 -5.44
C THR A 89 -18.83 37.37 -6.46
N GLY A 90 -19.81 37.75 -7.28
CA GLY A 90 -19.65 38.74 -8.34
C GLY A 90 -20.91 39.58 -8.55
N PRO A 91 -20.82 40.67 -9.32
CA PRO A 91 -21.95 41.55 -9.58
C PRO A 91 -23.12 40.84 -10.27
N ASP A 92 -24.35 41.10 -9.82
CA ASP A 92 -25.55 40.49 -10.41
C ASP A 92 -25.67 40.78 -11.91
N GLY A 93 -25.92 39.73 -12.69
CA GLY A 93 -26.14 39.85 -14.13
C GLY A 93 -24.88 40.03 -14.98
N VAL A 94 -23.70 40.17 -14.37
CA VAL A 94 -22.40 40.26 -15.07
C VAL A 94 -21.88 38.86 -15.40
N THR A 95 -21.40 38.66 -16.62
CA THR A 95 -20.70 37.42 -17.00
C THR A 95 -19.23 37.52 -16.60
N LEU A 96 -18.77 36.54 -15.83
CA LEU A 96 -17.39 36.37 -15.41
C LEU A 96 -16.74 35.23 -16.20
N ASP A 97 -15.57 35.49 -16.75
CA ASP A 97 -14.68 34.46 -17.30
C ASP A 97 -13.81 33.92 -16.17
N VAL A 98 -14.03 32.66 -15.81
CA VAL A 98 -13.31 31.97 -14.74
C VAL A 98 -12.24 31.08 -15.36
N VAL A 99 -10.99 31.27 -14.93
CA VAL A 99 -9.84 30.46 -15.33
C VAL A 99 -9.26 29.79 -14.09
N VAL A 100 -9.16 28.47 -14.13
CA VAL A 100 -8.38 27.68 -13.18
C VAL A 100 -7.05 27.37 -13.84
N ASP A 101 -5.95 27.87 -13.26
CA ASP A 101 -4.59 27.46 -13.60
C ASP A 101 -4.14 26.44 -12.57
N TRP A 102 -3.84 25.22 -13.03
CA TRP A 102 -3.47 24.10 -12.16
C TRP A 102 -2.01 24.15 -11.74
N GLY A 103 -1.21 25.07 -12.28
CA GLY A 103 0.20 25.22 -11.92
C GLY A 103 1.13 24.19 -12.58
N ASP A 104 0.61 23.32 -13.44
CA ASP A 104 1.36 22.36 -14.27
C ASP A 104 1.41 22.77 -15.77
N GLY A 105 0.97 24.00 -16.06
CA GLY A 105 0.87 24.53 -17.43
C GLY A 105 -0.47 24.23 -18.11
N LYS A 106 -1.40 23.50 -17.47
CA LYS A 106 -2.77 23.32 -17.94
C LYS A 106 -3.70 24.33 -17.28
N THR A 107 -4.70 24.77 -18.04
CA THR A 107 -5.75 25.67 -17.54
C THR A 107 -7.12 25.19 -17.97
N GLU A 108 -8.12 25.37 -17.12
CA GLU A 108 -9.53 25.15 -17.43
C GLU A 108 -10.28 26.48 -17.44
N LYS A 109 -11.26 26.62 -18.34
CA LYS A 109 -12.03 27.86 -18.51
C LYS A 109 -13.52 27.57 -18.42
N THR A 110 -14.22 28.38 -17.65
CA THR A 110 -15.68 28.31 -17.49
C THR A 110 -16.25 29.72 -17.40
N THR A 111 -17.52 29.90 -17.74
CA THR A 111 -18.21 31.18 -17.56
C THR A 111 -19.26 31.06 -16.46
N LEU A 112 -19.40 32.11 -15.67
CA LEU A 112 -20.38 32.21 -14.59
C LEU A 112 -21.12 33.53 -14.72
N LYS A 113 -22.43 33.57 -14.45
CA LYS A 113 -23.20 34.82 -14.41
C LYS A 113 -23.48 35.20 -12.97
N GLY A 114 -22.90 36.33 -12.54
CA GLY A 114 -22.96 36.81 -11.16
C GLY A 114 -22.20 35.92 -10.19
N SER A 115 -22.89 35.47 -9.14
CA SER A 115 -22.32 34.63 -8.10
C SER A 115 -22.67 33.15 -8.29
N GLY A 116 -21.83 32.24 -7.81
CA GLY A 116 -22.06 30.81 -7.92
C GLY A 116 -20.91 29.95 -7.41
N GLU A 117 -21.11 28.64 -7.50
CA GLU A 117 -20.13 27.62 -7.13
C GLU A 117 -19.76 26.78 -8.36
N LEU A 118 -18.47 26.46 -8.51
CA LEU A 118 -17.96 25.61 -9.58
C LEU A 118 -17.12 24.50 -8.96
N ALA A 119 -17.23 23.29 -9.50
CA ALA A 119 -16.43 22.14 -9.13
C ALA A 119 -15.60 21.69 -10.34
N HIS A 120 -14.31 21.46 -10.12
CA HIS A 120 -13.37 21.01 -11.15
C HIS A 120 -12.53 19.85 -10.61
N GLY A 121 -12.12 18.94 -11.50
CA GLY A 121 -11.22 17.84 -11.15
C GLY A 121 -9.97 17.88 -12.03
N HIS A 122 -8.80 17.63 -11.44
CA HIS A 122 -7.53 17.58 -12.18
C HIS A 122 -6.62 16.49 -11.67
N THR A 123 -6.02 15.74 -12.59
CA THR A 123 -4.97 14.77 -12.29
C THR A 123 -3.64 15.23 -12.87
N TYR A 124 -2.63 15.30 -12.00
CA TYR A 124 -1.29 15.75 -12.34
C TYR A 124 -0.46 14.59 -12.88
N ALA A 125 0.33 14.83 -13.93
CA ALA A 125 1.18 13.79 -14.52
C ALA A 125 2.37 13.37 -13.64
N GLU A 126 2.72 14.19 -12.65
CA GLU A 126 3.81 13.93 -11.71
C GLU A 126 3.36 14.24 -10.29
N VAL A 127 3.97 13.58 -9.31
CA VAL A 127 3.83 13.96 -7.91
C VAL A 127 4.64 15.23 -7.66
N GLY A 128 4.14 16.11 -6.81
CA GLY A 128 4.83 17.37 -6.58
C GLY A 128 4.05 18.37 -5.74
N SER A 129 4.52 19.61 -5.82
CA SER A 129 3.88 20.78 -5.23
C SER A 129 3.48 21.73 -6.34
N TYR A 130 2.26 22.23 -6.29
CA TYR A 130 1.62 23.03 -7.33
C TYR A 130 0.97 24.26 -6.70
N THR A 131 0.92 25.35 -7.47
CA THR A 131 0.13 26.54 -7.10
C THR A 131 -1.09 26.56 -7.98
N VAL A 132 -2.25 26.26 -7.40
CA VAL A 132 -3.53 26.29 -8.11
C VAL A 132 -4.13 27.68 -7.95
N LYS A 133 -4.38 28.36 -9.06
CA LYS A 133 -4.85 29.73 -9.08
C LYS A 133 -6.18 29.83 -9.82
N VAL A 134 -7.15 30.46 -9.18
CA VAL A 134 -8.47 30.73 -9.76
C VAL A 134 -8.57 32.23 -10.02
N THR A 135 -8.85 32.61 -11.26
CA THR A 135 -9.03 34.00 -11.67
C THR A 135 -10.41 34.17 -12.28
N ALA A 136 -11.24 35.03 -11.69
CA ALA A 136 -12.54 35.42 -12.23
C ALA A 136 -12.44 36.84 -12.81
N THR A 137 -12.77 36.98 -14.09
CA THR A 137 -12.55 38.21 -14.86
C THR A 137 -13.88 38.78 -15.34
N ASP A 138 -14.16 40.03 -14.97
CA ASP A 138 -15.17 40.84 -15.64
C ASP A 138 -14.50 41.66 -16.75
N THR A 139 -14.62 41.16 -17.97
CA THR A 139 -14.07 41.81 -19.16
C THR A 139 -14.75 43.15 -19.44
N ALA A 140 -16.05 43.31 -19.14
CA ALA A 140 -16.79 44.55 -19.39
C ALA A 140 -16.44 45.63 -18.35
N GLY A 141 -16.29 45.22 -17.09
CA GLY A 141 -15.84 46.04 -15.97
C GLY A 141 -14.34 46.31 -15.93
N ALA A 142 -13.57 45.63 -16.78
CA ALA A 142 -12.11 45.68 -16.84
C ALA A 142 -11.42 45.39 -15.48
N VAL A 143 -11.98 44.44 -14.72
CA VAL A 143 -11.49 44.03 -13.40
C VAL A 143 -11.42 42.50 -13.30
N GLN A 144 -10.49 41.99 -12.51
CA GLN A 144 -10.41 40.58 -12.18
C GLN A 144 -10.11 40.38 -10.68
N GLY A 145 -10.68 39.32 -10.10
CA GLY A 145 -10.34 38.83 -8.77
C GLY A 145 -9.62 37.49 -8.88
N ALA A 146 -8.47 37.35 -8.24
CA ALA A 146 -7.72 36.11 -8.21
C ALA A 146 -7.47 35.62 -6.78
N ASN A 147 -7.54 34.31 -6.58
CA ASN A 147 -7.13 33.64 -5.34
C ASN A 147 -6.35 32.37 -5.70
N GLU A 148 -5.56 31.85 -4.76
CA GLU A 148 -4.69 30.70 -4.99
C GLU A 148 -4.53 29.84 -3.74
N ILE A 149 -4.21 28.57 -3.95
CA ILE A 149 -3.82 27.60 -2.92
C ILE A 149 -2.51 26.93 -3.32
N ALA A 150 -1.69 26.60 -2.32
CA ALA A 150 -0.60 25.65 -2.50
C ALA A 150 -1.17 24.24 -2.33
N PHE A 151 -1.08 23.43 -3.38
CA PHE A 151 -1.47 22.02 -3.39
C PHE A 151 -0.22 21.15 -3.39
N VAL A 152 -0.25 20.07 -2.61
CA VAL A 152 0.80 19.05 -2.61
C VAL A 152 0.12 17.71 -2.82
N THR A 153 0.53 16.99 -3.86
CA THR A 153 -0.03 15.68 -4.19
C THR A 153 0.16 14.71 -3.02
N PRO A 154 -0.84 13.89 -2.65
CA PRO A 154 -0.66 12.94 -1.55
C PRO A 154 0.41 11.88 -1.84
N GLY A 155 0.54 11.49 -3.11
CA GLY A 155 1.45 10.45 -3.58
C GLY A 155 2.92 10.81 -3.46
N SER A 156 3.74 9.77 -3.42
CA SER A 156 5.20 9.84 -3.39
C SER A 156 5.84 8.64 -4.12
N LYS A 157 6.95 8.85 -4.81
CA LYS A 157 7.66 7.81 -5.58
C LYS A 157 8.87 7.27 -4.82
N PHE A 158 9.24 6.02 -5.07
CA PHE A 158 10.28 5.30 -4.35
C PHE A 158 11.68 5.68 -4.82
N THR A 159 12.56 6.01 -3.88
CA THR A 159 14.00 6.17 -4.09
C THR A 159 14.73 5.01 -3.41
N PRO A 160 15.40 4.14 -4.17
CA PRO A 160 16.19 3.06 -3.59
C PRO A 160 17.33 3.61 -2.74
N HIS A 161 17.61 2.95 -1.63
CA HIS A 161 18.71 3.29 -0.74
C HIS A 161 19.52 2.03 -0.43
N ALA A 162 20.84 2.15 -0.38
CA ALA A 162 21.68 1.02 0.02
C ALA A 162 21.28 0.56 1.45
N PRO A 163 21.18 -0.75 1.73
CA PRO A 163 20.83 -1.24 3.06
C PRO A 163 21.68 -0.58 4.14
N THR A 164 21.06 0.22 5.01
CA THR A 164 21.77 1.02 6.01
C THR A 164 21.08 0.91 7.36
N ARG A 165 21.84 0.65 8.42
CA ARG A 165 21.32 0.60 9.78
C ARG A 165 21.02 1.99 10.30
N LEU A 166 19.76 2.25 10.67
CA LEU A 166 19.34 3.51 11.29
C LEU A 166 19.16 3.38 12.80
N LEU A 167 18.87 2.18 13.29
CA LEU A 167 18.68 1.92 14.71
C LEU A 167 19.19 0.53 15.09
N ASP A 168 19.87 0.42 16.22
CA ASP A 168 20.21 -0.83 16.89
C ASP A 168 20.36 -0.60 18.40
N THR A 169 19.41 -1.13 19.17
CA THR A 169 19.38 -0.93 20.61
C THR A 169 20.50 -1.66 21.34
N ARG A 170 21.17 -2.62 20.70
CA ARG A 170 22.23 -3.44 21.33
C ARG A 170 23.51 -2.64 21.50
N ASP A 171 23.83 -1.79 20.53
CA ASP A 171 25.06 -0.99 20.51
C ASP A 171 24.81 0.53 20.63
N GLY A 172 23.55 0.99 20.54
CA GLY A 172 23.19 2.40 20.63
C GLY A 172 23.28 3.14 19.30
N THR A 173 23.26 2.45 18.17
CA THR A 173 23.11 3.10 16.87
C THR A 173 21.73 3.78 16.80
N GLY A 174 21.71 5.08 16.54
CA GLY A 174 20.47 5.86 16.34
C GLY A 174 19.59 6.08 17.58
N THR A 175 19.96 5.49 18.74
CA THR A 175 19.22 5.61 20.00
C THR A 175 20.16 5.33 21.19
N LYS A 176 19.68 5.43 22.42
CA LYS A 176 20.47 5.01 23.59
C LYS A 176 20.57 3.47 23.63
N ALA A 177 21.77 2.94 23.87
CA ALA A 177 21.96 1.51 24.07
C ALA A 177 21.13 0.97 25.25
N GLY A 178 20.49 -0.18 25.05
CA GLY A 178 19.64 -0.87 26.01
C GLY A 178 18.32 -1.35 25.41
N LYS A 179 17.83 -2.50 25.91
CA LYS A 179 16.57 -3.09 25.46
C LYS A 179 15.38 -2.14 25.61
N VAL A 180 14.47 -2.19 24.65
CA VAL A 180 13.17 -1.52 24.75
C VAL A 180 12.32 -2.25 25.80
N ALA A 181 11.87 -1.50 26.82
CA ALA A 181 11.10 -2.05 27.92
C ALA A 181 9.80 -2.74 27.46
N ALA A 182 9.27 -3.62 28.30
CA ALA A 182 7.94 -4.17 28.13
C ALA A 182 6.91 -3.04 28.01
N ARG A 183 6.04 -3.12 27.01
CA ARG A 183 5.05 -2.06 26.72
C ARG A 183 5.68 -0.67 26.55
N GLY A 184 6.97 -0.60 26.20
CA GLY A 184 7.69 0.62 25.88
C GLY A 184 7.81 0.83 24.36
N ALA A 185 8.33 1.99 23.96
CA ALA A 185 8.62 2.31 22.58
C ALA A 185 10.03 2.90 22.43
N THR A 186 10.58 2.81 21.23
CA THR A 186 11.75 3.56 20.76
C THR A 186 11.42 4.12 19.38
N ARG A 187 12.22 5.08 18.91
CA ARG A 187 12.01 5.72 17.60
C ARG A 187 13.24 5.65 16.72
N VAL A 188 13.02 5.59 15.42
CA VAL A 188 14.03 5.61 14.36
C VAL A 188 14.05 7.00 13.74
N LYS A 189 15.20 7.68 13.74
CA LYS A 189 15.38 8.93 12.99
C LYS A 189 15.58 8.61 11.51
N VAL A 190 14.65 9.04 10.66
CA VAL A 190 14.66 8.76 9.22
C VAL A 190 15.04 10.02 8.44
N ALA A 191 14.20 11.06 8.50
CA ALA A 191 14.38 12.24 7.68
C ALA A 191 15.64 13.01 8.09
N GLY A 192 16.53 13.31 7.12
CA GLY A 192 17.79 13.98 7.38
C GLY A 192 18.89 13.09 7.99
N ASN A 193 18.72 11.76 7.99
CA ASN A 193 19.70 10.80 8.51
C ASN A 193 20.28 9.92 7.39
N SER A 194 21.56 9.57 7.48
CA SER A 194 22.23 8.63 6.56
C SER A 194 22.06 8.93 5.05
N GLY A 195 21.96 10.21 4.66
CA GLY A 195 21.76 10.62 3.27
C GLY A 195 20.30 10.70 2.80
N ILE A 196 19.35 10.37 3.68
CA ILE A 196 17.91 10.51 3.43
C ILE A 196 17.51 11.99 3.56
N PRO A 197 16.78 12.58 2.59
CA PRO A 197 16.30 13.96 2.67
C PRO A 197 15.40 14.26 3.88
N ALA A 198 15.23 15.53 4.23
CA ALA A 198 14.35 15.95 5.33
C ALA A 198 12.85 15.87 4.99
N GLY A 199 12.49 15.97 3.70
CA GLY A 199 11.09 15.96 3.22
C GLY A 199 10.65 14.62 2.65
N VAL A 200 10.98 13.52 3.34
CA VAL A 200 10.52 12.17 2.97
C VAL A 200 9.13 11.90 3.55
N GLU A 201 8.32 11.16 2.80
CA GLU A 201 6.91 10.92 3.16
C GLU A 201 6.70 9.57 3.81
N ALA A 202 7.43 8.57 3.35
CA ALA A 202 7.40 7.22 3.89
C ALA A 202 8.78 6.57 3.74
N VAL A 203 8.99 5.47 4.44
CA VAL A 203 10.24 4.72 4.41
C VAL A 203 9.97 3.21 4.36
N ALA A 204 10.78 2.49 3.59
CA ALA A 204 10.85 1.04 3.63
C ALA A 204 11.94 0.61 4.63
N LEU A 205 11.50 0.02 5.74
CA LEU A 205 12.38 -0.44 6.83
C LEU A 205 12.26 -1.94 7.01
N ASN A 206 13.39 -2.62 7.10
CA ASN A 206 13.44 -3.97 7.64
C ASN A 206 13.64 -3.86 9.16
N VAL A 207 12.59 -4.15 9.93
CA VAL A 207 12.59 -4.09 11.39
C VAL A 207 12.80 -5.48 11.95
N THR A 208 13.81 -5.64 12.81
CA THR A 208 14.15 -6.92 13.45
C THR A 208 14.01 -6.81 14.96
N VAL A 209 13.26 -7.74 15.55
CA VAL A 209 13.29 -7.99 17.00
C VAL A 209 14.29 -9.10 17.31
N THR A 210 15.06 -8.96 18.40
CA THR A 210 16.03 -9.97 18.84
C THR A 210 16.18 -9.98 20.36
N ASN A 211 16.97 -10.93 20.88
CA ASN A 211 17.18 -11.16 22.32
C ASN A 211 15.87 -11.32 23.11
N THR A 212 14.91 -12.02 22.52
CA THR A 212 13.55 -12.24 23.04
C THR A 212 13.53 -13.35 24.08
N THR A 213 12.88 -13.11 25.23
CA THR A 213 12.76 -14.08 26.34
C THR A 213 11.33 -14.58 26.55
N ALA A 214 10.35 -13.93 25.92
CA ALA A 214 8.94 -14.29 25.94
C ALA A 214 8.31 -13.98 24.57
N GLY A 215 7.05 -14.38 24.39
CA GLY A 215 6.28 -14.01 23.20
C GLY A 215 5.80 -12.56 23.22
N GLY A 216 5.66 -11.96 22.05
CA GLY A 216 5.19 -10.59 21.87
C GLY A 216 5.05 -10.19 20.41
N HIS A 217 4.87 -8.89 20.18
CA HIS A 217 4.78 -8.30 18.85
C HIS A 217 5.40 -6.90 18.83
N ILE A 218 5.73 -6.43 17.63
CA ILE A 218 6.14 -5.05 17.37
C ILE A 218 5.09 -4.36 16.49
N THR A 219 4.74 -3.14 16.84
CA THR A 219 3.93 -2.23 16.02
C THR A 219 4.79 -1.05 15.60
N VAL A 220 4.68 -0.65 14.33
CA VAL A 220 5.45 0.43 13.71
C VAL A 220 4.48 1.48 13.15
N TRP A 221 4.71 2.77 13.43
CA TRP A 221 3.85 3.87 12.98
C TRP A 221 4.60 5.21 12.94
N PRO A 222 4.06 6.27 12.33
CA PRO A 222 4.77 7.55 12.17
C PRO A 222 5.10 8.25 13.50
N GLY A 223 4.22 8.12 14.50
CA GLY A 223 4.49 8.55 15.87
C GLY A 223 4.46 10.05 16.17
N ASP A 224 4.10 10.88 15.19
CA ASP A 224 3.97 12.31 15.37
C ASP A 224 2.66 12.71 16.05
N LYS A 225 2.59 13.99 16.46
CA LYS A 225 1.46 14.53 17.21
C LYS A 225 0.17 14.45 16.39
N GLY A 226 -0.72 13.54 16.77
CA GLY A 226 -2.00 13.27 16.08
C GLY A 226 -2.09 11.86 15.49
N SER A 227 -0.99 11.12 15.42
CA SER A 227 -0.97 9.72 14.99
C SER A 227 -1.17 8.79 16.19
N GLU A 228 -2.30 8.08 16.22
CA GLU A 228 -2.54 7.03 17.21
C GLU A 228 -1.80 5.74 16.82
N ARG A 229 -1.31 5.01 17.83
CA ARG A 229 -0.67 3.71 17.60
C ARG A 229 -1.73 2.73 17.05
N PRO A 230 -1.50 2.11 15.88
CA PRO A 230 -2.42 1.13 15.32
C PRO A 230 -2.60 -0.08 16.25
N GLY A 231 -3.79 -0.70 16.23
CA GLY A 231 -4.07 -1.96 16.92
C GLY A 231 -3.53 -3.21 16.23
N THR A 232 -2.70 -3.04 15.20
CA THR A 232 -2.11 -4.12 14.38
C THR A 232 -0.65 -4.40 14.79
N SER A 233 -0.19 -5.62 14.57
CA SER A 233 1.21 -6.02 14.74
C SER A 233 1.90 -6.13 13.39
N ASN A 234 3.05 -5.50 13.22
CA ASN A 234 3.87 -5.68 12.02
C ASN A 234 4.68 -6.97 12.09
N LEU A 235 5.15 -7.40 13.26
CA LEU A 235 5.79 -8.70 13.41
C LEU A 235 5.49 -9.31 14.77
N ASN A 236 5.51 -10.63 14.82
CA ASN A 236 5.22 -11.44 16.00
C ASN A 236 6.41 -12.34 16.30
N TYR A 237 6.70 -12.55 17.57
CA TYR A 237 7.85 -13.34 18.00
C TYR A 237 7.51 -14.20 19.22
N THR A 238 8.27 -15.29 19.36
CA THR A 238 8.31 -16.15 20.55
C THR A 238 9.70 -16.10 21.17
N ALA A 239 9.85 -16.65 22.38
CA ALA A 239 11.13 -16.65 23.09
C ALA A 239 12.25 -17.31 22.26
N GLY A 240 13.42 -16.69 22.25
CA GLY A 240 14.62 -17.18 21.55
C GLY A 240 14.63 -16.94 20.03
N GLN A 241 13.59 -16.33 19.46
CA GLN A 241 13.55 -16.00 18.03
C GLN A 241 14.10 -14.60 17.77
N SER A 242 14.79 -14.45 16.64
CA SER A 242 15.06 -13.14 16.03
C SER A 242 14.24 -13.03 14.75
N VAL A 243 13.31 -12.11 14.67
CA VAL A 243 12.33 -12.05 13.57
C VAL A 243 12.44 -10.69 12.86
N PRO A 244 12.84 -10.66 11.59
CA PRO A 244 12.72 -9.48 10.73
C PRO A 244 11.34 -9.44 10.06
N ASN A 245 10.83 -8.25 9.80
CA ASN A 245 9.78 -8.01 8.82
C ASN A 245 10.03 -6.66 8.11
N LEU A 246 9.72 -6.60 6.80
CA LEU A 246 9.70 -5.35 6.07
C LEU A 246 8.43 -4.57 6.41
N VAL A 247 8.55 -3.25 6.55
CA VAL A 247 7.43 -2.33 6.69
C VAL A 247 7.60 -1.15 5.73
N ILE A 248 6.51 -0.69 5.12
CA ILE A 248 6.41 0.64 4.53
C ILE A 248 5.57 1.47 5.49
N VAL A 249 6.14 2.56 6.00
CA VAL A 249 5.50 3.38 7.05
C VAL A 249 5.71 4.86 6.74
N PRO A 250 4.68 5.71 6.92
CA PRO A 250 4.85 7.15 6.80
C PRO A 250 5.86 7.66 7.82
N VAL A 251 6.58 8.72 7.46
CA VAL A 251 7.51 9.40 8.36
C VAL A 251 6.76 10.56 9.02
N GLY A 252 6.79 10.63 10.35
CA GLY A 252 6.13 11.70 11.09
C GLY A 252 6.71 13.07 10.75
N ALA A 253 5.96 14.15 11.02
CA ALA A 253 6.40 15.52 10.72
C ALA A 253 7.72 15.94 11.43
N ASP A 254 8.12 15.24 12.50
CA ASP A 254 9.40 15.42 13.20
C ASP A 254 10.55 14.57 12.59
N GLY A 255 10.24 13.81 11.55
CA GLY A 255 11.16 12.99 10.78
C GLY A 255 11.49 11.64 11.42
N HIS A 256 10.62 11.11 12.29
CA HIS A 256 10.79 9.81 12.95
C HIS A 256 9.72 8.80 12.55
N VAL A 257 9.98 7.56 12.98
CA VAL A 257 9.03 6.44 13.01
C VAL A 257 9.15 5.80 14.40
N GLU A 258 8.03 5.44 15.01
CA GLU A 258 7.95 4.81 16.34
C GLU A 258 7.82 3.28 16.23
N LEU A 259 8.50 2.57 17.12
CA LEU A 259 8.50 1.11 17.26
C LEU A 259 8.11 0.75 18.68
N PHE A 260 6.97 0.09 18.84
CA PHE A 260 6.41 -0.31 20.12
C PHE A 260 6.64 -1.78 20.40
N ASN A 261 7.18 -2.08 21.59
CA ASN A 261 7.23 -3.44 22.11
C ASN A 261 5.91 -3.80 22.80
N GLY A 262 5.07 -4.57 22.12
CA GLY A 262 3.82 -5.09 22.66
C GLY A 262 3.97 -6.25 23.64
N GLY A 263 5.17 -6.80 23.79
CA GLY A 263 5.49 -7.87 24.73
C GLY A 263 5.51 -7.44 26.20
N TRP A 264 5.44 -8.43 27.07
CA TRP A 264 5.55 -8.28 28.53
C TRP A 264 6.99 -8.32 29.04
N GLU A 265 7.95 -8.59 28.17
CA GLU A 265 9.38 -8.59 28.46
C GLU A 265 10.12 -7.61 27.55
N SER A 266 11.28 -7.14 27.99
CA SER A 266 12.13 -6.24 27.19
C SER A 266 12.78 -6.96 26.01
N VAL A 267 12.94 -6.26 24.89
CA VAL A 267 13.54 -6.79 23.65
C VAL A 267 14.55 -5.83 23.05
N ASP A 268 15.44 -6.35 22.20
CA ASP A 268 16.27 -5.51 21.34
C ASP A 268 15.60 -5.31 19.98
N LEU A 269 15.76 -4.12 19.42
CA LEU A 269 15.24 -3.74 18.10
C LEU A 269 16.36 -3.23 17.21
N VAL A 270 16.29 -3.62 15.94
CA VAL A 270 17.17 -3.17 14.86
C VAL A 270 16.28 -2.70 13.71
N ALA A 271 16.64 -1.58 13.07
CA ALA A 271 15.95 -1.11 11.88
C ALA A 271 16.97 -0.71 10.80
N ASP A 272 16.86 -1.36 9.64
CA ASP A 272 17.69 -1.10 8.47
C ASP A 272 16.80 -0.54 7.35
N VAL A 273 17.21 0.56 6.70
CA VAL A 273 16.49 1.19 5.57
C VAL A 273 16.93 0.57 4.25
N THR A 274 15.99 0.32 3.34
CA THR A 274 16.26 -0.13 1.96
C THR A 274 15.75 0.84 0.88
N GLY A 275 15.00 1.87 1.28
CA GLY A 275 14.58 2.96 0.43
C GLY A 275 13.56 3.87 1.12
N TYR A 276 13.22 4.96 0.47
CA TYR A 276 12.32 5.97 1.01
C TYR A 276 11.46 6.58 -0.11
N PHE A 277 10.34 7.21 0.25
CA PHE A 277 9.39 7.77 -0.69
C PHE A 277 9.44 9.30 -0.65
N THR A 278 9.51 9.94 -1.82
CA THR A 278 9.56 11.41 -1.96
C THR A 278 8.63 11.91 -3.06
N ARG A 279 8.32 13.21 -3.01
CA ARG A 279 7.56 13.90 -4.07
C ARG A 279 8.45 14.51 -5.15
N THR A 280 9.74 14.20 -5.16
CA THR A 280 10.66 14.56 -6.24
C THR A 280 10.83 13.40 -7.21
N ALA A 281 11.29 13.67 -8.43
CA ALA A 281 11.45 12.66 -9.48
C ALA A 281 12.19 11.41 -8.96
N ALA A 282 11.44 10.32 -8.82
CA ALA A 282 11.88 9.04 -8.29
C ALA A 282 11.15 7.91 -9.04
N SER A 283 11.31 6.66 -8.63
CA SER A 283 10.77 5.51 -9.35
C SER A 283 9.34 5.17 -8.92
N GLY A 284 8.41 5.11 -9.87
CA GLY A 284 7.07 4.58 -9.62
C GLY A 284 7.07 3.06 -9.59
N TYR A 285 6.01 2.49 -8.99
CA TYR A 285 5.81 1.06 -8.86
C TYR A 285 5.07 0.48 -10.08
N THR A 286 5.32 -0.79 -10.36
CA THR A 286 4.53 -1.62 -11.26
C THR A 286 4.36 -2.98 -10.59
N SER A 287 3.12 -3.41 -10.43
CA SER A 287 2.74 -4.66 -9.83
C SER A 287 2.96 -5.82 -10.79
N MET A 288 3.06 -7.03 -10.24
CA MET A 288 3.09 -8.25 -11.01
C MET A 288 2.28 -9.33 -10.30
N THR A 289 1.62 -10.19 -11.07
CA THR A 289 1.26 -11.51 -10.56
C THR A 289 2.54 -12.20 -10.09
N PRO A 290 2.60 -12.72 -8.85
CA PRO A 290 3.83 -13.27 -8.31
C PRO A 290 4.47 -14.31 -9.25
N ALA A 291 5.74 -14.10 -9.58
CA ALA A 291 6.47 -14.94 -10.52
C ALA A 291 7.76 -15.45 -9.90
N ARG A 292 8.02 -16.76 -10.02
CA ARG A 292 9.25 -17.36 -9.49
C ARG A 292 10.44 -17.10 -10.39
N PHE A 293 11.49 -16.49 -9.80
CA PHE A 293 12.76 -16.19 -10.46
C PHE A 293 13.89 -17.10 -9.98
N VAL A 294 13.83 -17.51 -8.71
CA VAL A 294 14.82 -18.43 -8.15
C VAL A 294 14.13 -19.58 -7.44
N ASP A 295 14.61 -20.79 -7.70
CA ASP A 295 14.39 -21.96 -6.87
C ASP A 295 15.66 -22.82 -6.87
N THR A 296 16.40 -22.80 -5.77
CA THR A 296 17.63 -23.59 -5.66
C THR A 296 17.36 -25.09 -5.73
N ARG A 297 16.16 -25.55 -5.37
CA ARG A 297 15.79 -26.98 -5.41
C ARG A 297 15.66 -27.48 -6.84
N GLU A 298 15.28 -26.59 -7.75
CA GLU A 298 15.04 -26.90 -9.17
C GLU A 298 16.21 -26.46 -10.07
N GLY A 299 17.09 -25.57 -9.59
CA GLY A 299 18.13 -24.95 -10.41
C GLY A 299 17.59 -23.81 -11.27
N LEU A 300 16.51 -23.18 -10.85
CA LEU A 300 15.93 -22.02 -11.51
C LEU A 300 16.65 -20.75 -11.05
N GLY A 301 17.13 -19.94 -12.00
CA GLY A 301 17.80 -18.65 -11.73
C GLY A 301 19.18 -18.74 -11.07
N THR A 302 19.60 -19.93 -10.65
CA THR A 302 20.88 -20.20 -10.00
C THR A 302 21.24 -21.68 -10.13
N ALA A 303 22.41 -22.09 -9.63
CA ALA A 303 22.80 -23.50 -9.61
C ALA A 303 21.86 -24.35 -8.74
N LYS A 304 21.57 -25.58 -9.18
CA LYS A 304 20.75 -26.52 -8.42
C LYS A 304 21.48 -26.99 -7.16
N GLY A 305 20.77 -26.97 -6.02
CA GLY A 305 21.25 -27.38 -4.71
C GLY A 305 21.26 -26.24 -3.70
N GLN A 306 21.33 -26.59 -2.42
CA GLN A 306 21.32 -25.62 -1.34
C GLN A 306 22.42 -24.57 -1.48
N LEU A 307 22.08 -23.31 -1.21
CA LEU A 307 23.05 -22.24 -1.04
C LEU A 307 23.90 -22.55 0.18
N ALA A 308 25.19 -22.82 -0.05
CA ALA A 308 26.14 -23.15 1.00
C ALA A 308 26.22 -22.06 2.08
N GLY A 309 26.56 -22.44 3.31
CA GLY A 309 26.80 -21.49 4.37
C GLY A 309 27.95 -20.56 4.03
N ARG A 310 27.83 -19.29 4.42
CA ARG A 310 28.78 -18.22 4.12
C ARG A 310 29.02 -18.00 2.61
N ALA A 311 28.11 -18.44 1.76
CA ALA A 311 28.16 -18.23 0.32
C ALA A 311 27.03 -17.32 -0.16
N ALA A 312 27.20 -16.77 -1.36
CA ALA A 312 26.17 -16.00 -2.06
C ALA A 312 26.02 -16.48 -3.51
N PHE A 313 24.84 -16.29 -4.07
CA PHE A 313 24.63 -16.32 -5.52
C PHE A 313 24.15 -14.95 -6.01
N THR A 314 24.26 -14.71 -7.31
CA THR A 314 23.73 -13.52 -7.98
C THR A 314 22.82 -13.97 -9.11
N THR A 315 21.66 -13.32 -9.25
CA THR A 315 20.65 -13.67 -10.26
C THR A 315 20.15 -12.42 -11.00
N GLN A 316 19.70 -12.61 -12.24
CA GLN A 316 19.10 -11.58 -13.07
C GLN A 316 17.65 -11.33 -12.64
N ILE A 317 17.26 -10.06 -12.51
CA ILE A 317 15.88 -9.64 -12.26
C ILE A 317 15.37 -8.78 -13.42
N GLY A 318 16.07 -7.68 -13.74
CA GLY A 318 15.68 -6.82 -14.87
C GLY A 318 15.85 -7.52 -16.21
N ASP A 319 15.04 -7.13 -17.20
CA ASP A 319 15.01 -7.74 -18.54
C ASP A 319 14.71 -9.25 -18.52
N LEU A 320 13.84 -9.69 -17.60
CA LEU A 320 13.51 -11.09 -17.40
C LEU A 320 12.07 -11.26 -16.91
N ARG A 321 11.35 -12.22 -17.50
CA ARG A 321 10.02 -12.69 -17.06
C ARG A 321 9.02 -11.56 -16.75
N GLY A 322 8.95 -10.57 -17.63
CA GLY A 322 8.00 -9.44 -17.51
C GLY A 322 8.56 -8.23 -16.78
N VAL A 323 9.74 -8.31 -16.16
CA VAL A 323 10.42 -7.15 -15.58
C VAL A 323 11.22 -6.43 -16.67
N PRO A 324 11.03 -5.12 -16.91
CA PRO A 324 11.75 -4.38 -17.93
C PRO A 324 13.22 -4.15 -17.55
N LYS A 325 14.03 -3.76 -18.53
CA LYS A 325 15.38 -3.24 -18.28
C LYS A 325 15.32 -1.89 -17.58
N GLY A 326 16.31 -1.57 -16.76
CA GLY A 326 16.44 -0.24 -16.14
C GLY A 326 15.57 -0.01 -14.91
N ILE A 327 15.00 -1.07 -14.33
CA ILE A 327 14.44 -1.01 -12.98
C ILE A 327 15.50 -0.55 -11.97
N THR A 328 15.06 0.11 -10.91
CA THR A 328 15.92 0.68 -9.86
C THR A 328 15.84 -0.12 -8.56
N ALA A 329 14.71 -0.78 -8.31
CA ALA A 329 14.51 -1.72 -7.21
C ALA A 329 13.45 -2.77 -7.57
N VAL A 330 13.39 -3.84 -6.79
CA VAL A 330 12.41 -4.93 -6.94
C VAL A 330 11.75 -5.24 -5.59
N ALA A 331 10.45 -5.53 -5.62
CA ALA A 331 9.69 -6.06 -4.50
C ALA A 331 9.56 -7.59 -4.63
N LEU A 332 9.91 -8.30 -3.57
CA LEU A 332 10.09 -9.75 -3.56
C LEU A 332 9.36 -10.39 -2.39
N ASN A 333 8.98 -11.65 -2.57
CA ASN A 333 8.84 -12.61 -1.49
C ASN A 333 10.06 -13.53 -1.51
N VAL A 334 10.81 -13.56 -0.41
CA VAL A 334 12.02 -14.39 -0.28
C VAL A 334 11.76 -15.47 0.75
N THR A 335 11.92 -16.73 0.36
CA THR A 335 11.62 -17.89 1.20
C THR A 335 12.85 -18.75 1.42
N VAL A 336 13.10 -19.10 2.68
CA VAL A 336 14.04 -20.16 3.07
C VAL A 336 13.27 -21.45 3.27
N THR A 337 13.81 -22.57 2.79
CA THR A 337 13.32 -23.91 3.11
C THR A 337 14.49 -24.90 3.26
N ASN A 338 14.23 -26.02 3.94
CA ASN A 338 15.24 -27.02 4.32
C ASN A 338 16.54 -26.47 4.96
N PRO A 339 16.52 -25.43 5.82
CA PRO A 339 17.74 -24.97 6.47
C PRO A 339 18.27 -26.05 7.41
N LYS A 340 19.58 -26.30 7.35
CA LYS A 340 20.23 -27.31 8.20
C LYS A 340 20.58 -26.82 9.59
N GLU A 341 20.64 -25.51 9.79
CA GLU A 341 20.92 -24.86 11.06
C GLU A 341 20.26 -23.47 11.12
N ALA A 342 20.37 -22.79 12.26
CA ALA A 342 19.92 -21.41 12.37
C ALA A 342 20.83 -20.45 11.59
N GLY A 343 20.22 -19.47 10.93
CA GLY A 343 20.93 -18.52 10.09
C GLY A 343 20.04 -17.37 9.64
N HIS A 344 20.55 -16.61 8.67
CA HIS A 344 19.80 -15.53 8.04
C HIS A 344 20.15 -15.42 6.55
N LEU A 345 19.25 -14.81 5.79
CA LEU A 345 19.54 -14.33 4.44
C LEU A 345 19.71 -12.81 4.42
N SER A 346 20.66 -12.36 3.61
CA SER A 346 20.80 -10.97 3.21
C SER A 346 20.63 -10.87 1.70
N VAL A 347 19.75 -9.98 1.27
CA VAL A 347 19.45 -9.69 -0.14
C VAL A 347 19.92 -8.28 -0.43
N PHE A 348 20.72 -8.11 -1.47
CA PHE A 348 21.40 -6.84 -1.76
C PHE A 348 21.62 -6.65 -3.27
N PRO A 349 21.94 -5.41 -3.71
CA PRO A 349 22.17 -5.13 -5.12
C PRO A 349 23.34 -5.97 -5.68
N GLY A 350 23.19 -6.48 -6.90
CA GLY A 350 24.24 -7.22 -7.59
C GLY A 350 25.53 -6.41 -7.72
N GLY A 351 26.67 -7.03 -7.40
CA GLY A 351 27.98 -6.37 -7.38
C GLY A 351 28.24 -5.48 -6.15
N GLY A 352 27.26 -5.36 -5.24
CA GLY A 352 27.41 -4.68 -3.96
C GLY A 352 28.19 -5.49 -2.92
N GLN A 353 28.60 -4.82 -1.84
CA GLN A 353 29.14 -5.51 -0.65
C GLN A 353 28.00 -6.15 0.15
N THR A 354 28.26 -7.32 0.73
CA THR A 354 27.29 -8.00 1.59
C THR A 354 26.99 -7.13 2.82
N PRO A 355 25.71 -6.74 3.04
CA PRO A 355 25.35 -5.90 4.17
C PRO A 355 25.34 -6.71 5.48
N THR A 356 25.41 -6.02 6.60
CA THR A 356 25.19 -6.61 7.94
C THR A 356 23.70 -6.77 8.29
N ALA A 357 22.82 -6.25 7.45
CA ALA A 357 21.36 -6.35 7.60
C ALA A 357 20.88 -7.74 7.14
N SER A 358 19.95 -8.33 7.89
CA SER A 358 19.29 -9.60 7.56
C SER A 358 17.86 -9.35 7.10
N ASN A 359 17.49 -9.83 5.92
CA ASN A 359 16.11 -9.74 5.44
C ASN A 359 15.25 -10.87 6.00
N LEU A 360 15.81 -12.02 6.34
CA LEU A 360 15.06 -13.14 6.85
C LEU A 360 15.92 -13.97 7.80
N ASN A 361 15.36 -14.38 8.93
CA ASN A 361 16.02 -15.23 9.91
C ASN A 361 15.28 -16.56 10.03
N PHE A 362 16.04 -17.64 10.22
CA PHE A 362 15.48 -18.99 10.25
C PHE A 362 16.19 -19.87 11.26
N SER A 363 15.49 -20.90 11.73
CA SER A 363 16.03 -22.02 12.51
C SER A 363 16.10 -23.29 11.66
N ALA A 364 16.82 -24.31 12.13
CA ALA A 364 16.90 -25.60 11.44
C ALA A 364 15.50 -26.19 11.16
N GLY A 365 15.29 -26.69 9.94
CA GLY A 365 14.02 -27.28 9.50
C GLY A 365 12.87 -26.29 9.26
N GLN A 366 13.05 -25.00 9.52
CA GLN A 366 12.00 -23.99 9.33
C GLN A 366 11.82 -23.66 7.84
N THR A 367 10.57 -23.53 7.39
CA THR A 367 10.26 -22.81 6.15
C THR A 367 9.64 -21.46 6.52
N VAL A 368 10.21 -20.37 6.02
CA VAL A 368 9.82 -19.01 6.36
C VAL A 368 10.03 -18.09 5.17
N ALA A 369 9.09 -17.18 4.96
CA ALA A 369 9.13 -16.14 3.96
C ALA A 369 9.07 -14.75 4.60
N ASN A 370 9.66 -13.77 3.92
CA ASN A 370 9.54 -12.36 4.27
C ASN A 370 9.44 -11.52 3.00
N SER A 371 8.75 -10.38 3.08
CA SER A 371 8.75 -9.39 2.01
C SER A 371 10.08 -8.64 1.98
N VAL A 372 10.59 -8.35 0.79
CA VAL A 372 11.87 -7.65 0.59
C VAL A 372 11.74 -6.64 -0.54
N ILE A 373 12.03 -5.37 -0.25
CA ILE A 373 12.34 -4.37 -1.28
C ILE A 373 13.84 -4.16 -1.30
N VAL A 374 14.47 -4.38 -2.44
CA VAL A 374 15.91 -4.27 -2.60
C VAL A 374 16.26 -3.48 -3.87
N PRO A 375 17.22 -2.55 -3.84
CA PRO A 375 17.76 -1.96 -5.06
C PRO A 375 18.42 -3.02 -5.94
N VAL A 376 18.39 -2.83 -7.25
CA VAL A 376 19.14 -3.70 -8.17
C VAL A 376 20.50 -3.08 -8.54
N GLY A 377 21.45 -3.93 -8.89
CA GLY A 377 22.71 -3.48 -9.49
C GLY A 377 22.47 -2.79 -10.84
N PRO A 378 23.46 -2.05 -11.39
CA PRO A 378 23.34 -1.39 -12.70
C PRO A 378 23.02 -2.34 -13.87
N ASP A 379 23.30 -3.64 -13.70
CA ASP A 379 22.99 -4.72 -14.62
C ASP A 379 21.61 -5.38 -14.39
N GLY A 380 20.81 -4.84 -13.45
CA GLY A 380 19.49 -5.37 -13.10
C GLY A 380 19.53 -6.62 -12.24
N ARG A 381 20.64 -6.90 -11.54
CA ARG A 381 20.82 -8.10 -10.71
C ARG A 381 20.66 -7.83 -9.22
N ILE A 382 20.35 -8.91 -8.49
CA ILE A 382 20.44 -8.98 -7.03
C ILE A 382 21.35 -10.11 -6.62
N SER A 383 21.90 -10.03 -5.41
CA SER A 383 22.65 -11.08 -4.76
C SER A 383 21.94 -11.53 -3.48
N VAL A 384 22.03 -12.83 -3.17
CA VAL A 384 21.49 -13.42 -1.94
C VAL A 384 22.61 -14.15 -1.23
N PHE A 385 22.87 -13.77 0.02
CA PHE A 385 23.88 -14.36 0.89
C PHE A 385 23.25 -15.19 2.00
N ASN A 386 23.80 -16.37 2.26
CA ASN A 386 23.46 -17.19 3.42
C ASN A 386 24.46 -16.93 4.57
N GLY A 387 23.97 -16.27 5.61
CA GLY A 387 24.73 -15.95 6.82
C GLY A 387 24.85 -17.10 7.83
N GLY A 388 24.25 -18.25 7.56
CA GLY A 388 24.52 -19.50 8.30
C GLY A 388 25.86 -20.13 7.88
N TRP A 389 26.30 -21.13 8.63
CA TRP A 389 27.43 -22.02 8.33
C TRP A 389 27.02 -23.26 7.55
N ALA A 390 25.76 -23.72 7.67
CA ALA A 390 25.23 -24.81 6.85
C ALA A 390 24.35 -24.30 5.70
N GLY A 391 24.13 -25.17 4.72
CA GLY A 391 23.36 -24.86 3.53
C GLY A 391 21.85 -24.77 3.76
N THR A 392 21.18 -23.98 2.93
CA THR A 392 19.72 -23.85 2.89
C THR A 392 19.21 -23.72 1.46
N ASP A 393 17.97 -24.12 1.20
CA ASP A 393 17.30 -23.80 -0.06
C ASP A 393 16.69 -22.39 0.01
N VAL A 394 16.68 -21.72 -1.14
CA VAL A 394 16.19 -20.35 -1.31
C VAL A 394 15.25 -20.30 -2.51
N VAL A 395 14.10 -19.67 -2.30
CA VAL A 395 13.12 -19.35 -3.33
C VAL A 395 12.93 -17.84 -3.37
N VAL A 396 12.89 -17.26 -4.56
CA VAL A 396 12.64 -15.83 -4.76
C VAL A 396 11.52 -15.68 -5.78
N ASP A 397 10.42 -15.09 -5.33
CA ASP A 397 9.28 -14.71 -6.16
C ASP A 397 9.25 -13.17 -6.26
N VAL A 398 9.09 -12.64 -7.48
CA VAL A 398 8.95 -11.21 -7.75
C VAL A 398 7.46 -10.84 -7.74
N VAL A 399 7.08 -9.80 -6.99
CA VAL A 399 5.69 -9.31 -6.88
C VAL A 399 5.49 -7.92 -7.50
N GLY A 400 6.57 -7.25 -7.87
CA GLY A 400 6.56 -5.99 -8.58
C GLY A 400 7.94 -5.33 -8.62
N HIS A 401 8.05 -4.21 -9.31
CA HIS A 401 9.31 -3.50 -9.48
C HIS A 401 9.14 -1.98 -9.48
N TYR A 402 10.23 -1.27 -9.22
CA TYR A 402 10.28 0.19 -9.29
C TYR A 402 11.16 0.60 -10.47
N SER A 403 10.67 1.53 -11.30
CA SER A 403 11.44 2.10 -12.42
C SER A 403 11.12 3.58 -12.59
N LYS A 404 11.96 4.30 -13.34
CA LYS A 404 11.70 5.72 -13.66
C LYS A 404 10.48 5.90 -14.57
N ASP A 405 10.16 4.89 -15.37
CA ASP A 405 9.00 4.90 -16.26
C ASP A 405 7.71 4.44 -15.56
N GLY A 406 7.85 3.82 -14.38
CA GLY A 406 6.73 3.42 -13.53
C GLY A 406 5.89 4.62 -13.13
N LYS A 407 4.57 4.49 -13.29
CA LYS A 407 3.61 5.57 -13.06
C LYS A 407 3.00 5.54 -11.67
N ALA A 408 2.92 4.39 -11.02
CA ALA A 408 2.23 4.34 -9.75
C ALA A 408 3.03 5.00 -8.61
N ALA A 409 2.43 5.95 -7.92
CA ALA A 409 2.97 6.61 -6.73
C ALA A 409 2.33 6.03 -5.47
N TYR A 410 3.13 5.85 -4.41
CA TYR A 410 2.65 5.40 -3.11
C TYR A 410 1.90 6.52 -2.40
N ARG A 411 0.64 6.27 -2.07
CA ARG A 411 -0.19 7.07 -1.17
C ARG A 411 -0.43 6.28 0.11
N PRO A 412 0.09 6.74 1.26
CA PRO A 412 -0.22 6.10 2.53
C PRO A 412 -1.70 6.29 2.86
N ILE A 413 -2.30 5.23 3.38
CA ILE A 413 -3.65 5.21 3.93
C ILE A 413 -3.53 4.92 5.43
N GLY A 414 -4.44 5.49 6.24
CA GLY A 414 -4.50 5.12 7.66
C GLY A 414 -4.71 3.60 7.81
N PRO A 415 -4.18 2.96 8.86
CA PRO A 415 -4.35 1.52 9.05
C PRO A 415 -5.85 1.18 9.06
N TRP A 416 -6.32 0.48 8.04
CA TRP A 416 -7.72 0.09 7.92
C TRP A 416 -7.84 -1.43 7.86
N ARG A 417 -8.58 -2.00 8.80
CA ARG A 417 -8.85 -3.44 8.79
C ARG A 417 -9.92 -3.76 7.76
N THR A 418 -9.49 -4.41 6.67
CA THR A 418 -10.39 -4.82 5.58
C THR A 418 -10.98 -6.19 5.83
N LEU A 419 -10.26 -7.06 6.55
CA LEU A 419 -10.70 -8.41 6.89
C LEU A 419 -10.23 -8.80 8.30
N ASP A 420 -11.13 -9.40 9.08
CA ASP A 420 -10.80 -10.16 10.29
C ASP A 420 -11.71 -11.38 10.37
N THR A 421 -11.20 -12.56 10.02
CA THR A 421 -12.04 -13.78 10.04
C THR A 421 -12.42 -14.25 11.44
N ARG A 422 -11.87 -13.63 12.48
CA ARG A 422 -12.20 -13.94 13.88
C ARG A 422 -13.36 -13.11 14.39
N ASP A 423 -13.64 -11.99 13.73
CA ASP A 423 -14.64 -11.04 14.16
C ASP A 423 -16.03 -11.51 13.70
N PRO A 424 -16.93 -11.92 14.62
CA PRO A 424 -18.28 -12.35 14.25
C PRO A 424 -19.14 -11.20 13.72
N GLU A 425 -18.72 -9.94 13.91
CA GLU A 425 -19.38 -8.74 13.39
C GLU A 425 -18.78 -8.27 12.05
N SER A 426 -17.76 -8.98 11.53
CA SER A 426 -17.19 -8.68 10.23
C SER A 426 -18.23 -8.77 9.12
N SER A 427 -18.13 -7.91 8.11
CA SER A 427 -18.91 -8.01 6.86
C SER A 427 -18.61 -9.31 6.09
N TRP A 428 -17.52 -9.99 6.43
CA TRP A 428 -17.17 -11.30 5.88
C TRP A 428 -17.97 -12.44 6.54
N TRP A 429 -18.85 -13.05 5.76
CA TRP A 429 -19.72 -14.15 6.18
C TRP A 429 -19.13 -15.56 5.94
N GLY A 430 -18.00 -15.66 5.22
CA GLY A 430 -17.41 -16.94 4.83
C GLY A 430 -16.58 -17.63 5.92
N GLY A 431 -16.48 -17.05 7.11
CA GLY A 431 -15.80 -17.63 8.27
C GLY A 431 -14.27 -17.65 8.16
N ARG A 432 -13.64 -18.70 8.71
CA ARG A 432 -12.17 -18.83 8.75
C ARG A 432 -11.59 -18.98 7.35
N LEU A 433 -10.30 -18.65 7.17
CA LEU A 433 -9.57 -18.85 5.92
C LEU A 433 -9.48 -20.37 5.61
N PRO A 434 -10.20 -20.87 4.59
CA PRO A 434 -10.43 -22.30 4.42
C PRO A 434 -9.18 -23.03 3.94
N ALA A 435 -8.92 -24.22 4.47
CA ALA A 435 -7.83 -25.10 4.06
C ALA A 435 -7.86 -25.34 2.55
N ARG A 436 -6.71 -25.19 1.89
CA ARG A 436 -6.56 -25.36 0.43
C ARG A 436 -7.42 -24.43 -0.43
N GLY A 437 -8.18 -23.51 0.16
CA GLY A 437 -9.04 -22.54 -0.51
C GLY A 437 -8.49 -21.12 -0.45
N TYR A 438 -9.33 -20.16 -0.76
CA TYR A 438 -8.99 -18.74 -0.72
C TYR A 438 -10.17 -17.88 -0.29
N ILE A 439 -9.85 -16.66 0.15
CA ILE A 439 -10.81 -15.57 0.37
C ILE A 439 -10.57 -14.52 -0.72
N PRO A 440 -11.56 -14.21 -1.57
CA PRO A 440 -11.50 -13.03 -2.42
C PRO A 440 -11.87 -11.78 -1.62
N GLN A 441 -11.16 -10.69 -1.87
CA GLN A 441 -11.47 -9.36 -1.34
C GLN A 441 -11.45 -8.35 -2.47
N TRP A 442 -12.52 -7.58 -2.56
CA TRP A 442 -12.67 -6.49 -3.52
C TRP A 442 -12.19 -5.19 -2.89
N TYR A 443 -11.25 -4.52 -3.52
CA TYR A 443 -10.66 -3.27 -3.04
C TYR A 443 -11.03 -2.09 -3.92
N SER A 444 -11.11 -2.32 -5.23
CA SER A 444 -11.39 -1.26 -6.21
C SER A 444 -12.52 -1.75 -7.13
N PRO A 445 -13.62 -1.00 -7.25
CA PRO A 445 -14.68 -1.30 -8.21
C PRO A 445 -14.16 -1.63 -9.61
N ASP A 446 -14.89 -2.44 -10.38
CA ASP A 446 -14.50 -2.80 -11.76
C ASP A 446 -14.37 -1.55 -12.69
N ASP A 447 -14.81 -0.36 -12.25
CA ASP A 447 -14.69 0.95 -12.90
C ASP A 447 -13.70 1.92 -12.23
N HIS A 448 -12.97 1.51 -11.19
CA HIS A 448 -11.94 2.34 -10.57
C HIS A 448 -10.65 2.30 -11.41
N GLU A 449 -10.50 3.29 -12.29
CA GLU A 449 -9.22 3.62 -12.88
C GLU A 449 -8.29 4.19 -11.79
N GLY A 450 -7.06 3.65 -11.69
CA GLY A 450 -5.97 4.34 -11.01
C GLY A 450 -5.28 3.61 -9.88
N ASP A 451 -5.72 2.45 -9.40
CA ASP A 451 -4.95 1.64 -8.45
C ASP A 451 -4.05 0.63 -9.21
N GLU A 452 -2.78 0.55 -8.84
CA GLU A 452 -1.81 -0.40 -9.38
C GLU A 452 -1.54 -1.54 -8.38
N ALA A 453 -1.51 -1.23 -7.08
CA ALA A 453 -1.28 -2.21 -6.03
C ALA A 453 -1.64 -1.71 -4.64
N LEU A 454 -1.94 -2.66 -3.77
CA LEU A 454 -2.20 -2.45 -2.35
C LEU A 454 -0.96 -2.76 -1.52
N VAL A 455 -0.78 -2.00 -0.44
CA VAL A 455 0.21 -2.26 0.61
C VAL A 455 -0.52 -2.73 1.86
N LEU A 456 -0.42 -4.03 2.12
CA LEU A 456 -1.17 -4.73 3.15
C LEU A 456 -0.24 -5.25 4.25
N ASN A 457 -0.72 -5.30 5.48
CA ASN A 457 -0.18 -6.19 6.50
C ASN A 457 -1.14 -7.37 6.64
N THR A 458 -0.66 -8.57 6.37
CA THR A 458 -1.44 -9.80 6.53
C THR A 458 -0.98 -10.52 7.78
N THR A 459 -1.91 -10.94 8.63
CA THR A 459 -1.63 -11.74 9.82
C THR A 459 -2.43 -13.03 9.78
N VAL A 460 -1.75 -14.18 9.82
CA VAL A 460 -2.38 -15.49 9.99
C VAL A 460 -2.24 -15.94 11.44
N THR A 461 -3.34 -16.38 12.05
CA THR A 461 -3.39 -16.78 13.47
C THR A 461 -4.31 -17.98 13.68
N ASN A 462 -4.38 -18.48 14.93
CA ASN A 462 -5.16 -19.68 15.30
C ASN A 462 -4.85 -20.89 14.40
N THR A 463 -3.59 -21.04 14.04
CA THR A 463 -3.11 -22.04 13.08
C THR A 463 -3.10 -23.43 13.72
N VAL A 464 -3.79 -24.39 13.09
CA VAL A 464 -3.92 -25.76 13.64
C VAL A 464 -2.81 -26.69 13.14
N ASP A 465 -2.20 -26.35 12.02
CA ASP A 465 -1.10 -27.06 11.37
C ASP A 465 -0.20 -26.05 10.63
N SER A 466 0.94 -26.51 10.13
CA SER A 466 1.85 -25.69 9.31
C SER A 466 1.27 -25.42 7.92
N GLY A 467 1.62 -24.28 7.35
CA GLY A 467 1.13 -23.85 6.04
C GLY A 467 1.76 -22.54 5.61
N PHE A 468 1.26 -21.99 4.52
CA PHE A 468 1.68 -20.68 4.02
C PHE A 468 0.54 -19.95 3.33
N LEU A 469 0.65 -18.62 3.27
CA LEU A 469 -0.29 -17.75 2.58
C LEU A 469 0.29 -17.45 1.21
N SER A 470 -0.52 -17.52 0.17
CA SER A 470 -0.19 -16.89 -1.11
C SER A 470 -1.18 -15.76 -1.37
N VAL A 471 -0.69 -14.64 -1.88
CA VAL A 471 -1.52 -13.50 -2.26
C VAL A 471 -1.28 -13.20 -3.73
N ALA A 472 -2.35 -13.08 -4.51
CA ALA A 472 -2.29 -12.80 -5.94
C ALA A 472 -3.56 -12.07 -6.40
N PRO A 473 -3.49 -11.28 -7.49
CA PRO A 473 -4.68 -10.71 -8.10
C PRO A 473 -5.63 -11.82 -8.59
N SER A 474 -6.93 -11.53 -8.57
CA SER A 474 -7.94 -12.39 -9.16
C SER A 474 -7.85 -12.36 -10.69
N PRO A 475 -7.88 -13.51 -11.39
CA PRO A 475 -8.05 -13.55 -12.83
C PRO A 475 -9.52 -13.43 -13.27
N PHE A 476 -10.46 -13.24 -12.32
CA PHE A 476 -11.90 -13.17 -12.58
C PHE A 476 -12.54 -11.95 -11.90
N PRO A 477 -13.60 -11.35 -12.50
CA PRO A 477 -14.38 -10.29 -11.86
C PRO A 477 -15.21 -10.80 -10.68
N TRP A 478 -15.66 -9.89 -9.83
CA TRP A 478 -16.34 -10.22 -8.56
C TRP A 478 -17.56 -11.12 -8.77
N LEU A 479 -18.37 -10.81 -9.77
CA LEU A 479 -19.61 -11.54 -10.08
C LEU A 479 -19.35 -13.02 -10.35
N ILE A 480 -18.18 -13.39 -10.87
CA ILE A 480 -17.83 -14.80 -11.09
C ILE A 480 -17.43 -15.45 -9.77
N ASN A 481 -16.61 -14.78 -8.94
CA ASN A 481 -16.13 -15.32 -7.67
C ASN A 481 -17.26 -15.62 -6.66
N ASP A 482 -18.37 -14.87 -6.69
CA ASP A 482 -19.49 -15.01 -5.74
C ASP A 482 -20.55 -16.06 -6.19
N GLN A 483 -20.34 -16.76 -7.31
CA GLN A 483 -21.33 -17.71 -7.85
C GLN A 483 -21.05 -19.15 -7.41
N PRO A 484 -22.07 -19.95 -7.05
CA PRO A 484 -21.93 -21.39 -6.87
C PRO A 484 -21.39 -22.06 -8.14
N GLY A 485 -20.28 -22.80 -8.02
CA GLY A 485 -19.65 -23.47 -9.15
C GLY A 485 -18.70 -22.58 -9.97
N ALA A 486 -18.32 -21.41 -9.45
CA ALA A 486 -17.29 -20.56 -10.05
C ALA A 486 -16.01 -21.34 -10.39
N PRO A 487 -15.34 -21.02 -11.52
CA PRO A 487 -14.05 -21.60 -11.83
C PRO A 487 -13.05 -21.28 -10.71
N VAL A 488 -12.28 -22.30 -10.31
CA VAL A 488 -11.24 -22.11 -9.30
C VAL A 488 -10.03 -21.45 -9.97
N PRO A 489 -9.56 -20.30 -9.48
CA PRO A 489 -8.40 -19.63 -10.07
C PRO A 489 -7.14 -20.51 -9.94
N PRO A 490 -6.16 -20.37 -10.84
CA PRO A 490 -4.89 -21.07 -10.72
C PRO A 490 -4.27 -20.77 -9.35
N ARG A 491 -3.91 -21.82 -8.63
CA ARG A 491 -3.34 -21.69 -7.29
C ARG A 491 -1.92 -21.13 -7.39
N PRO A 492 -1.63 -19.96 -6.81
CA PRO A 492 -0.27 -19.44 -6.80
C PRO A 492 0.61 -20.36 -5.96
N ASP A 493 1.90 -20.43 -6.28
CA ASP A 493 2.88 -21.19 -5.52
C ASP A 493 3.87 -20.30 -4.74
N SER A 494 3.71 -18.98 -4.80
CA SER A 494 4.49 -18.00 -4.04
C SER A 494 4.15 -18.02 -2.55
N SER A 495 5.16 -17.81 -1.69
CA SER A 495 4.95 -17.73 -0.24
C SER A 495 4.99 -16.28 0.22
N SER A 496 3.82 -15.70 0.52
CA SER A 496 3.74 -14.38 1.15
C SER A 496 4.07 -14.48 2.64
N LEU A 497 3.65 -15.51 3.36
CA LEU A 497 4.13 -15.79 4.73
C LEU A 497 3.99 -17.28 5.02
N ASN A 498 4.77 -17.81 5.97
CA ASN A 498 4.69 -19.21 6.41
C ASN A 498 4.42 -19.27 7.91
N TRP A 499 3.68 -20.29 8.34
CA TRP A 499 3.41 -20.52 9.75
C TRP A 499 3.62 -21.99 10.13
N THR A 500 3.87 -22.19 11.41
CA THR A 500 3.80 -23.50 12.08
C THR A 500 2.54 -23.58 12.93
N LYS A 501 2.22 -24.78 13.42
CA LYS A 501 1.08 -24.98 14.32
C LYS A 501 1.15 -24.06 15.55
N GLY A 502 0.06 -23.35 15.82
CA GLY A 502 -0.11 -22.46 16.96
C GLY A 502 0.57 -21.09 16.82
N ALA A 503 1.23 -20.83 15.69
CA ALA A 503 1.90 -19.56 15.45
C ALA A 503 0.89 -18.48 15.01
N THR A 504 1.18 -17.24 15.42
CA THR A 504 0.66 -16.01 14.81
C THR A 504 1.79 -15.37 14.04
N VAL A 505 1.60 -15.13 12.74
CA VAL A 505 2.65 -14.60 11.85
C VAL A 505 2.07 -13.47 11.03
N ALA A 506 2.79 -12.35 11.00
CA ALA A 506 2.48 -11.20 10.15
C ALA A 506 3.55 -11.00 9.08
N ASN A 507 3.16 -10.52 7.91
CA ASN A 507 4.08 -10.03 6.88
C ASN A 507 3.46 -8.91 6.04
N LEU A 508 4.30 -8.00 5.56
CA LEU A 508 3.94 -7.03 4.53
C LEU A 508 3.64 -7.76 3.21
N VAL A 509 2.62 -7.31 2.51
CA VAL A 509 2.27 -7.79 1.17
C VAL A 509 2.06 -6.59 0.27
N GLN A 510 2.80 -6.56 -0.84
CA GLN A 510 2.49 -5.71 -1.98
C GLN A 510 1.74 -6.56 -3.00
N ALA A 511 0.45 -6.29 -3.19
CA ALA A 511 -0.41 -7.07 -4.07
C ALA A 511 -1.00 -6.17 -5.16
N GLY A 512 -0.76 -6.52 -6.43
CA GLY A 512 -1.58 -5.98 -7.50
C GLY A 512 -3.04 -6.38 -7.26
N ASP A 513 -3.94 -5.43 -7.48
CA ASP A 513 -5.39 -5.65 -7.44
C ASP A 513 -5.90 -6.24 -8.77
N GLY A 514 -5.09 -6.16 -9.83
CA GLY A 514 -5.32 -6.80 -11.13
C GLY A 514 -6.42 -6.11 -11.92
N GLU A 515 -6.84 -6.73 -13.03
CA GLU A 515 -7.84 -6.15 -13.94
C GLU A 515 -9.24 -5.93 -13.31
N HIS A 516 -9.48 -6.51 -12.14
CA HIS A 516 -10.80 -6.51 -11.49
C HIS A 516 -10.80 -5.86 -10.10
N GLY A 517 -9.68 -5.31 -9.66
CA GLY A 517 -9.58 -4.71 -8.32
C GLY A 517 -9.77 -5.72 -7.17
N ILE A 518 -9.50 -7.01 -7.40
CA ILE A 518 -9.74 -8.12 -6.45
C ILE A 518 -8.44 -8.85 -6.14
N VAL A 519 -8.20 -9.05 -4.84
CA VAL A 519 -7.07 -9.82 -4.34
C VAL A 519 -7.54 -11.13 -3.70
N HIS A 520 -6.88 -12.22 -4.07
CA HIS A 520 -7.12 -13.55 -3.49
C HIS A 520 -6.08 -13.88 -2.41
N PHE A 521 -6.57 -14.25 -1.23
CA PHE A 521 -5.77 -14.74 -0.10
C PHE A 521 -5.89 -16.26 0.01
N TRP A 522 -4.88 -16.99 -0.43
CA TRP A 522 -4.90 -18.45 -0.51
C TRP A 522 -4.29 -19.11 0.72
N ASN A 523 -5.05 -20.01 1.36
CA ASN A 523 -4.50 -20.94 2.34
C ASN A 523 -3.81 -22.10 1.64
N GLN A 524 -2.49 -22.15 1.77
CA GLN A 524 -1.72 -23.21 1.17
C GLN A 524 -1.67 -24.48 2.04
N GLY A 525 -2.02 -24.33 3.32
CA GLY A 525 -2.08 -25.38 4.33
C GLY A 525 -3.29 -26.31 4.21
N TRP A 526 -3.28 -27.32 5.08
CA TRP A 526 -4.26 -28.42 5.10
C TRP A 526 -5.33 -28.26 6.19
N LYS A 527 -5.30 -27.15 6.94
CA LYS A 527 -6.26 -26.82 7.99
C LYS A 527 -6.64 -25.34 7.91
N ASP A 528 -7.88 -25.05 8.31
CA ASP A 528 -8.37 -23.68 8.39
C ASP A 528 -7.56 -22.90 9.42
N ALA A 529 -7.34 -21.62 9.10
CA ALA A 529 -6.67 -20.65 9.95
C ALA A 529 -7.48 -19.36 9.97
N ASP A 530 -7.12 -18.43 10.86
CA ASP A 530 -7.69 -17.09 10.82
C ASP A 530 -6.78 -16.13 10.08
N LEU A 531 -7.38 -15.22 9.32
CA LEU A 531 -6.72 -14.19 8.53
C LEU A 531 -7.20 -12.81 8.96
N ILE A 532 -6.24 -11.93 9.18
CA ILE A 532 -6.46 -10.50 9.39
C ILE A 532 -5.72 -9.79 8.26
N VAL A 533 -6.39 -8.83 7.63
CA VAL A 533 -5.79 -7.98 6.59
C VAL A 533 -6.02 -6.53 6.98
N ASP A 534 -4.93 -5.79 7.12
CA ASP A 534 -4.95 -4.35 7.35
C ASP A 534 -4.31 -3.67 6.11
N LEU A 535 -4.97 -2.65 5.55
CA LEU A 535 -4.49 -1.80 4.45
C LEU A 535 -3.77 -0.57 5.01
N PHE A 536 -2.59 -0.24 4.47
CA PHE A 536 -1.75 0.90 4.90
C PHE A 536 -1.40 1.86 3.78
N GLY A 537 -1.76 1.54 2.55
CA GLY A 537 -1.52 2.41 1.42
C GLY A 537 -1.79 1.73 0.10
N VAL A 538 -1.81 2.56 -0.93
CA VAL A 538 -2.04 2.17 -2.32
C VAL A 538 -0.93 2.75 -3.18
N TYR A 539 -0.59 2.03 -4.24
CA TYR A 539 0.15 2.57 -5.37
C TYR A 539 -0.89 2.97 -6.40
N GLU A 540 -0.95 4.25 -6.74
CA GLU A 540 -1.94 4.77 -7.69
C GLU A 540 -1.25 5.41 -8.89
N THR A 541 -1.81 5.23 -10.08
CA THR A 541 -1.41 5.91 -11.33
C THR A 541 -2.13 7.26 -11.48
N ASP A 542 -1.62 8.08 -12.41
CA ASP A 542 -2.19 9.37 -12.80
C ASP A 542 -3.39 9.25 -13.75
#